data_AF-A0A0F9EHZ6-F1
#
_entry.id   AF-A0A0F9EHZ6-F1
#
_cell.length_a   1.000
_cell.length_b   1.000
_cell.length_c   1.000
_cell.angle_alpha   90.00
_cell.angle_beta   90.00
_cell.angle_gamma   90.00
#
_symmetry.space_group_name_H-M   'P 1'
#
loop_
_entity.id
_entity.type
_entity.pdbx_description
1 polymer ?
#
loop_
_entity_poly.entity_id
_entity_poly.type
_entity_poly.pdbx_seq_one_letter_code
_entity_poly.pdbx_strand_id
1 'polypeptide(L)' 'MTVDAAQIQYRQQFIKAFEQRQSLLRSTVTTEAVIKGNTATFLVAGSGTDAAVTRGTDGLIPARGDTETQPTATLPSGMI' A
#
# COMPACT_ATOMS: atom_id res chain seq x y z
N MET A 1 -60.52 -4.06 -11.29
CA MET A 1 -59.56 -3.52 -10.31
C MET A 1 -58.20 -3.48 -10.99
N THR A 2 -57.82 -2.32 -11.49
CA THR A 2 -56.49 -2.09 -12.08
C THR A 2 -55.54 -1.75 -10.95
N VAL A 3 -54.46 -2.53 -10.81
CA VAL A 3 -53.42 -2.26 -9.83
C VAL A 3 -52.58 -1.12 -10.40
N ASP A 4 -52.71 0.09 -9.85
CA ASP A 4 -51.76 1.16 -10.13
C ASP A 4 -50.38 0.73 -9.63
N ALA A 5 -49.39 0.82 -10.51
CA ALA A 5 -48.04 0.35 -10.23
C ALA A 5 -47.44 1.09 -9.03
N ALA A 6 -46.88 0.34 -8.07
CA ALA A 6 -46.25 0.92 -6.87
C ALA A 6 -45.12 1.86 -7.28
N GLN A 7 -45.28 3.15 -7.02
CA GLN A 7 -44.29 4.17 -7.35
C GLN A 7 -43.13 4.10 -6.34
N ILE A 8 -41.91 3.85 -6.81
CA ILE A 8 -40.71 3.83 -5.96
C ILE A 8 -40.42 5.27 -5.51
N GLN A 9 -40.61 5.54 -4.22
CA GLN A 9 -40.29 6.83 -3.61
C GLN A 9 -38.82 6.86 -3.18
N TYR A 10 -38.00 7.65 -3.87
CA TYR A 10 -36.62 7.90 -3.46
C TYR A 10 -36.58 8.99 -2.39
N ARG A 11 -35.70 8.86 -1.39
CA ARG A 11 -35.37 9.98 -0.49
C ARG A 11 -34.69 11.06 -1.32
N GLN A 12 -34.93 12.34 -1.00
CA GLN A 12 -34.27 13.50 -1.64
C GLN A 12 -32.76 13.61 -1.31
N GLN A 13 -32.08 12.49 -1.16
CA GLN A 13 -30.66 12.42 -0.82
C GLN A 13 -29.96 11.61 -1.92
N PHE A 14 -28.97 12.22 -2.54
CA PHE A 14 -28.08 11.53 -3.47
C PHE A 14 -27.00 10.77 -2.70
N ILE A 15 -26.84 9.49 -2.97
CA ILE A 15 -25.63 8.74 -2.58
C ILE A 15 -24.61 9.00 -3.68
N LYS A 16 -23.57 9.79 -3.37
CA LYS A 16 -22.49 10.07 -4.32
C LYS A 16 -21.71 8.79 -4.60
N ALA A 17 -21.40 8.54 -5.87
CA ALA A 17 -20.43 7.52 -6.23
C ALA A 17 -19.05 7.92 -5.66
N PHE A 18 -18.35 6.96 -5.07
CA PHE A 18 -17.00 7.19 -4.59
C PHE A 18 -16.04 7.17 -5.78
N GLU A 19 -15.69 8.34 -6.30
CA GLU A 19 -14.73 8.49 -7.39
C GLU A 19 -13.41 9.04 -6.87
N GLN A 20 -12.48 8.14 -6.55
CA GLN A 20 -11.10 8.53 -6.37
C GLN A 20 -10.40 8.39 -7.72
N ARG A 21 -9.95 9.51 -8.30
CA ARG A 21 -9.27 9.55 -9.62
C ARG A 21 -7.88 8.91 -9.63
N GLN A 22 -7.48 8.30 -8.52
CA GLN A 22 -6.17 7.71 -8.33
C GLN A 22 -6.28 6.54 -7.36
N SER A 23 -5.48 5.51 -7.61
CA SER A 23 -5.33 4.40 -6.67
C SER A 23 -4.80 4.91 -5.32
N LEU A 24 -5.39 4.42 -4.22
CA LEU A 24 -4.88 4.63 -2.86
C LEU A 24 -3.40 4.22 -2.74
N LEU A 25 -3.01 3.17 -3.48
CA LEU A 25 -1.65 2.64 -3.49
C LEU A 25 -0.63 3.52 -4.21
N ARG A 26 -1.06 4.60 -4.90
CA ARG A 26 -0.11 5.49 -5.58
C ARG A 26 0.83 6.19 -4.61
N SER A 27 0.41 6.39 -3.35
CA SER A 27 1.26 6.95 -2.30
C SER A 27 2.28 5.96 -1.74
N THR A 28 2.08 4.65 -1.95
CA THR A 28 2.90 3.58 -1.39
C THR A 28 3.99 3.09 -2.35
N VAL A 29 4.14 3.74 -3.51
CA VAL A 29 5.10 3.36 -4.56
C VAL A 29 6.05 4.51 -4.86
N THR A 30 7.30 4.20 -5.19
CA THR A 30 8.28 5.20 -5.65
C THR A 30 8.35 5.15 -7.18
N THR A 31 8.44 6.32 -7.81
CA THR A 31 8.59 6.44 -9.28
C THR A 31 9.99 6.82 -9.71
N GLU A 32 10.89 7.03 -8.75
CA GLU A 32 12.26 7.48 -8.96
C GLU A 32 13.22 6.46 -8.39
N ALA A 33 14.31 6.21 -9.11
CA ALA A 33 15.37 5.30 -8.69
C ALA A 33 16.72 5.85 -9.15
N VAL A 34 17.73 5.76 -8.28
CA VAL A 34 19.12 6.00 -8.67
C VAL A 34 19.68 4.68 -9.19
N ILE A 35 19.99 4.64 -10.49
CA ILE A 35 20.45 3.42 -11.18
C ILE A 35 21.92 3.53 -11.61
N LYS A 36 22.65 2.41 -11.53
CA LYS A 36 23.97 2.24 -12.13
C LYS A 36 23.91 1.02 -13.05
N GLY A 37 23.94 1.25 -14.36
CA GLY A 37 23.63 0.21 -15.35
C GLY A 37 22.12 0.12 -15.62
N ASN A 38 21.59 -1.07 -15.85
CA ASN A 38 20.17 -1.30 -16.17
C ASN A 38 19.34 -1.85 -15.00
N THR A 39 19.88 -1.86 -13.79
CA THR A 39 19.21 -2.41 -12.60
C THR A 39 18.99 -1.32 -11.56
N ALA A 40 17.77 -1.24 -11.03
CA ALA A 40 17.39 -0.46 -9.86
C ALA A 40 17.27 -1.38 -8.65
N THR A 41 17.91 -1.00 -7.53
CA THR A 41 17.82 -1.75 -6.25
C THR A 41 17.12 -0.88 -5.22
N PHE A 42 16.16 -1.46 -4.51
CA PHE A 42 15.39 -0.75 -3.48
C PHE A 42 15.65 -1.39 -2.12
N LEU A 43 16.08 -0.60 -1.14
CA LEU A 43 16.21 -1.08 0.24
C LEU A 43 14.83 -1.06 0.91
N VAL A 44 14.40 -2.23 1.40
CA VAL A 44 13.21 -2.38 2.23
C VAL A 44 13.68 -2.80 3.62
N ALA A 45 13.72 -1.82 4.52
CA ALA A 45 14.12 -1.93 5.92
C ALA A 45 12.87 -1.97 6.81
N GLY A 46 12.82 -2.89 7.77
CA GLY A 46 11.78 -2.87 8.80
C GLY A 46 11.72 -4.12 9.65
N SER A 47 10.62 -4.26 10.38
CA SER A 47 10.40 -5.36 11.31
C SER A 47 9.74 -6.59 10.66
N GLY A 48 9.77 -6.75 9.33
CA GLY A 48 9.28 -7.94 8.61
C GLY A 48 8.03 -8.63 9.22
N THR A 49 8.22 -9.83 9.76
CA THR A 49 7.22 -10.65 10.48
C THR A 49 7.40 -10.64 12.00
N ASP A 50 8.11 -9.66 12.52
CA ASP A 50 8.60 -9.66 13.89
C ASP A 50 7.50 -9.28 14.87
N ALA A 51 7.46 -10.00 15.99
CA ALA A 51 6.50 -9.79 17.06
C ALA A 51 7.09 -8.96 18.20
N ALA A 52 6.22 -8.28 18.95
CA ALA A 52 6.62 -7.61 20.17
C ALA A 52 7.21 -8.62 21.17
N VAL A 53 8.38 -8.30 21.72
CA VAL A 53 9.05 -9.12 22.74
C VAL A 53 8.78 -8.59 24.14
N THR A 54 8.64 -9.51 25.09
CA THR A 54 8.54 -9.17 26.52
C THR A 54 9.82 -8.48 26.98
N ARG A 55 9.68 -7.44 27.80
CA ARG A 55 10.81 -6.73 28.42
C ARG A 55 11.68 -7.69 29.23
N GLY A 56 12.98 -7.43 29.27
CA GLY A 56 13.91 -8.18 30.12
C GLY A 56 13.67 -7.92 31.61
N THR A 57 14.36 -8.67 32.47
CA THR A 57 14.29 -8.54 33.93
C THR A 57 14.57 -7.10 34.40
N ASP A 58 15.41 -6.38 33.67
CA ASP A 58 15.78 -4.98 33.96
C ASP A 58 14.73 -3.96 33.45
N GLY A 59 13.60 -4.44 32.92
CA GLY A 59 12.51 -3.61 32.39
C GLY A 59 12.78 -3.00 31.02
N LEU A 60 13.93 -3.27 30.40
CA LEU A 60 14.31 -2.74 29.09
C LEU A 60 13.75 -3.61 27.95
N ILE A 61 13.39 -2.97 26.83
CA ILE A 61 13.08 -3.70 25.59
C ILE A 61 14.41 -4.16 24.97
N PRO A 62 14.58 -5.45 24.67
CA PRO A 62 15.79 -5.94 24.00
C PRO A 62 15.99 -5.25 22.64
N ALA A 63 17.20 -4.76 22.40
CA ALA A 63 17.59 -4.26 21.08
C ALA A 63 17.67 -5.43 20.08
N ARG A 64 17.30 -5.16 18.84
CA ARG A 64 17.39 -6.13 17.73
C ARG A 64 17.76 -5.41 16.44
N GLY A 65 18.34 -6.16 15.51
CA GLY A 65 18.53 -5.69 14.14
C GLY A 65 17.22 -5.72 13.36
N ASP A 66 17.15 -4.86 12.35
CA ASP A 66 16.04 -4.82 11.40
C ASP A 66 16.17 -5.93 10.35
N THR A 67 15.04 -6.27 9.72
CA THR A 67 15.00 -7.14 8.55
C THR A 67 15.18 -6.30 7.30
N GLU A 68 16.25 -6.56 6.56
CA GLU A 68 16.62 -5.83 5.35
C GLU A 68 16.45 -6.72 4.12
N THR A 69 15.68 -6.27 3.13
CA THR A 69 15.57 -6.94 1.82
C THR A 69 15.86 -5.95 0.69
N GLN A 70 16.47 -6.44 -0.39
CA GLN A 70 16.92 -5.61 -1.52
C GLN A 70 16.38 -6.14 -2.85
N PRO A 71 15.06 -6.04 -3.11
CA PRO A 71 14.52 -6.37 -4.42
C PRO A 71 15.11 -5.49 -5.53
N THR A 72 15.29 -6.10 -6.70
CA THR A 72 15.83 -5.44 -7.89
C THR A 72 14.82 -5.42 -9.02
N ALA A 73 14.77 -4.30 -9.75
CA ALA A 73 14.04 -4.18 -11.01
C ALA A 73 15.02 -3.94 -12.15
N THR A 74 14.89 -4.71 -13.23
CA THR A 74 15.73 -4.57 -14.43
C THR A 74 14.97 -3.84 -15.52
N LEU A 75 15.56 -2.79 -16.09
CA LEU A 75 15.00 -2.11 -17.25
C LEU A 75 15.22 -2.97 -18.50
N PRO A 76 14.17 -3.29 -19.27
CA PRO A 76 14.33 -4.01 -20.54
C PRO A 76 15.07 -3.15 -21.55
N SER A 77 15.89 -3.76 -22.41
CA SER A 77 16.80 -3.06 -23.32
C SER A 77 16.14 -2.34 -24.51
N GLY A 78 14.86 -1.95 -24.40
CA GLY A 78 14.07 -1.38 -25.50
C GLY A 78 13.27 -0.14 -25.13
N MET A 79 13.57 0.52 -24.00
CA MET A 79 12.89 1.74 -23.59
C MET A 79 13.84 2.94 -23.60
N ILE A 80 14.29 3.27 -24.82
CA ILE A 80 14.78 4.59 -25.27
C ILE A 80 14.29 4.81 -26.70
#